data_AF-A0AA90TZA4-F1
#
_entry.id   AF-A0AA90TZA4-F1
#
_cell.length_a   1.000
_cell.length_b   1.000
_cell.length_c   1.000
_cell.angle_alpha   90.00
_cell.angle_beta   90.00
_cell.angle_gamma   90.00
#
_symmetry.space_group_name_H-M   'P 1'
#
loop_
_entity.id
_entity.type
_entity.pdbx_description
1 polymer ?
#
loop_
_entity_poly.entity_id
_entity_poly.type
_entity_poly.pdbx_seq_one_letter_code
_entity_poly.pdbx_strand_id
1 'polypeptide(L)'
;MVKIMRVAIVEGDGIGKEVIPAAVEVLDALDLPIEKVPLELGYGKWEKCGVAIDEKDLEILKSCDCVLFGAITTPTDPNYKSVLLTIRKELDMYANIRPIKPLPGLVGVTGKNDFDLVIVRENTEGMYSSIEEIHDDVAYTKRVVSRKGSERIARSACKLAKDRKNEITIVHKSNVLKSDTLFLGVCREVAASEGVEYRDMLVDAMAYSLMSYPERYDVVVTTNLFGDILSDMSAALVGSLGLVPSANIGDKYAFFEPVHGSAPDIAGKGIANPIAAILSMKMMLEWMGYEREAALVESAVEFSIKENITTPDLGGSSSTSDVGKLMADHIRNNL
;
A
#
# COMPACT_ATOMS: atom_id res chain seq x y z
N MET A 1 -22.49 23.82 -3.99
CA MET A 1 -21.09 23.89 -4.44
C MET A 1 -20.53 22.50 -4.37
N VAL A 2 -19.94 21.99 -5.44
CA VAL A 2 -19.24 20.70 -5.42
C VAL A 2 -18.02 20.87 -4.49
N LYS A 3 -17.86 20.00 -3.50
CA LYS A 3 -16.69 20.04 -2.61
C LYS A 3 -15.47 19.71 -3.46
N ILE A 4 -14.54 20.65 -3.57
CA ILE A 4 -13.23 20.39 -4.21
C ILE A 4 -12.43 19.56 -3.22
N MET A 5 -11.95 18.39 -3.67
CA MET A 5 -11.12 17.51 -2.86
C MET A 5 -9.66 17.93 -3.00
N ARG A 6 -8.93 18.06 -1.89
CA ARG A 6 -7.52 18.46 -1.88
C ARG A 6 -6.66 17.22 -1.70
N VAL A 7 -5.79 16.94 -2.68
CA VAL A 7 -4.91 15.76 -2.67
C VAL A 7 -3.47 16.22 -2.64
N ALA A 8 -2.73 15.83 -1.60
CA ALA A 8 -1.28 15.99 -1.60
C ALA A 8 -0.66 15.01 -2.60
N ILE A 9 0.11 15.52 -3.54
CA ILE A 9 0.84 14.72 -4.53
C ILE A 9 2.31 14.69 -4.12
N VAL A 10 2.78 13.52 -3.69
CA VAL A 10 4.16 13.32 -3.23
C VAL A 10 4.82 12.29 -4.14
N GLU A 11 5.66 12.74 -5.07
CA GLU A 11 6.45 11.83 -5.91
C GLU A 11 7.47 11.05 -5.08
N GLY A 12 8.14 11.74 -4.17
CA GLY A 12 9.24 11.21 -3.36
C GLY A 12 10.52 10.99 -4.16
N ASP A 13 11.07 9.79 -4.06
CA ASP A 13 12.39 9.41 -4.55
C ASP A 13 12.34 8.32 -5.63
N GLY A 14 13.42 8.22 -6.40
CA GLY A 14 13.62 7.17 -7.41
C GLY A 14 12.47 7.11 -8.43
N ILE A 15 11.93 5.91 -8.67
CA ILE A 15 10.83 5.71 -9.63
C ILE A 15 9.52 6.41 -9.23
N GLY A 16 9.39 6.89 -7.99
CA GLY A 16 8.26 7.71 -7.57
C GLY A 16 8.05 8.93 -8.48
N LYS A 17 9.17 9.50 -9.00
CA LYS A 17 9.19 10.61 -9.96
C LYS A 17 8.78 10.23 -11.39
N GLU A 18 8.53 8.95 -11.64
CA GLU A 18 8.04 8.45 -12.94
C GLU A 18 6.60 7.95 -12.83
N VAL A 19 6.31 7.13 -11.81
CA VAL A 19 5.01 6.46 -11.67
C VAL A 19 3.91 7.41 -11.18
N ILE A 20 4.25 8.42 -10.35
CA ILE A 20 3.26 9.39 -9.87
C ILE A 20 2.84 10.37 -10.96
N PRO A 21 3.74 10.95 -11.77
CA PRO A 21 3.33 11.72 -12.93
C PRO A 21 2.43 10.93 -13.90
N ALA A 22 2.72 9.64 -14.14
CA ALA A 22 1.86 8.78 -14.94
C ALA A 22 0.47 8.59 -14.32
N ALA A 23 0.39 8.38 -12.99
CA ALA A 23 -0.89 8.31 -12.28
C ALA A 23 -1.65 9.65 -12.30
N VAL A 24 -0.95 10.78 -12.19
CA VAL A 24 -1.55 12.13 -12.30
C VAL A 24 -2.09 12.39 -13.71
N GLU A 25 -1.42 11.92 -14.77
CA GLU A 25 -1.92 12.04 -16.13
C GLU A 25 -3.25 11.29 -16.32
N VAL A 26 -3.36 10.09 -15.72
CA VAL A 26 -4.61 9.30 -15.68
C VAL A 26 -5.67 10.01 -14.83
N LEU A 27 -5.30 10.60 -13.69
CA LEU A 27 -6.21 11.38 -12.84
C LEU A 27 -6.78 12.60 -13.58
N ASP A 28 -5.92 13.31 -14.31
CA ASP A 28 -6.29 14.51 -15.07
C ASP A 28 -7.23 14.18 -16.23
N ALA A 29 -7.14 12.96 -16.79
CA ALA A 29 -8.06 12.50 -17.82
C ALA A 29 -9.50 12.39 -17.32
N LEU A 30 -9.74 12.16 -16.01
CA LEU A 30 -11.08 12.00 -15.43
C LEU A 30 -11.85 13.32 -15.26
N ASP A 31 -11.21 14.48 -15.41
CA ASP A 31 -11.81 15.82 -15.27
C ASP A 31 -12.60 16.03 -13.95
N LEU A 32 -12.03 15.52 -12.84
CA LEU A 32 -12.63 15.62 -11.51
C LEU A 32 -12.26 16.94 -10.79
N PRO A 33 -13.12 17.46 -9.88
CA PRO A 33 -12.85 18.67 -9.11
C PRO A 33 -11.85 18.39 -7.97
N ILE A 34 -10.61 18.08 -8.34
CA ILE A 34 -9.51 17.73 -7.43
C ILE A 34 -8.42 18.80 -7.51
N GLU A 35 -8.18 19.47 -6.39
CA GLU A 35 -7.01 20.34 -6.19
C GLU A 35 -5.80 19.46 -5.85
N LYS A 36 -4.83 19.40 -6.76
CA LYS A 36 -3.55 18.74 -6.53
C LYS A 36 -2.60 19.70 -5.82
N VAL A 37 -2.03 19.26 -4.69
CA VAL A 37 -1.09 20.02 -3.87
C VAL A 37 0.26 19.31 -3.92
N PRO A 38 1.20 19.70 -4.81
CA PRO A 38 2.52 19.09 -4.89
C PRO A 38 3.29 19.31 -3.60
N LEU A 39 3.94 18.26 -3.09
CA LEU A 39 4.76 18.32 -1.89
C LEU A 39 6.01 17.44 -2.05
N GLU A 40 7.19 18.05 -1.94
CA GLU A 40 8.46 17.33 -1.97
C GLU A 40 8.78 16.79 -0.57
N LEU A 41 8.95 15.47 -0.45
CA LEU A 41 9.39 14.78 0.76
C LEU A 41 10.45 13.73 0.39
N GLY A 42 11.21 13.26 1.38
CA GLY A 42 12.09 12.11 1.21
C GLY A 42 13.57 12.42 1.18
N TYR A 43 14.33 11.47 0.66
CA TYR A 43 15.78 11.53 0.63
C TYR A 43 16.28 12.68 -0.26
N GLY A 44 15.65 12.93 -1.41
CA GLY A 44 16.00 14.05 -2.26
C GLY A 44 15.83 15.42 -1.59
N LYS A 45 14.81 15.59 -0.73
CA LYS A 45 14.67 16.80 0.12
C LYS A 45 15.77 16.85 1.17
N TRP A 46 16.03 15.72 1.83
CA TRP A 46 17.06 15.60 2.86
C TRP A 46 18.47 15.93 2.32
N GLU A 47 18.83 15.49 1.12
CA GLU A 47 20.12 15.82 0.51
C GLU A 47 20.28 17.31 0.23
N LYS A 48 19.18 18.03 -0.04
CA LYS A 48 19.20 19.47 -0.32
C LYS A 48 19.30 20.32 0.94
N CYS A 49 18.58 19.96 2.01
CA CYS A 49 18.42 20.83 3.18
C CYS A 49 18.59 20.14 4.55
N GLY A 50 19.01 18.87 4.58
CA GLY A 50 19.21 18.10 5.80
C GLY A 50 17.93 17.62 6.49
N VAL A 51 16.76 17.79 5.86
CA VAL A 51 15.45 17.47 6.45
C VAL A 51 14.58 16.74 5.44
N ALA A 52 14.15 15.51 5.74
CA ALA A 52 13.31 14.69 4.85
C ALA A 52 11.82 15.00 4.97
N ILE A 53 11.38 15.39 6.17
CA ILE A 53 10.03 15.82 6.52
C ILE A 53 10.11 16.73 7.76
N ASP A 54 9.36 17.82 7.76
CA ASP A 54 9.25 18.78 8.86
C ASP A 54 7.79 19.06 9.26
N GLU A 55 7.59 19.95 10.25
CA GLU A 55 6.27 20.28 10.76
C GLU A 55 5.39 21.02 9.74
N LYS A 56 5.98 21.83 8.85
CA LYS A 56 5.23 22.51 7.79
C LYS A 56 4.72 21.52 6.75
N ASP A 57 5.53 20.52 6.42
CA ASP A 57 5.09 19.42 5.56
C ASP A 57 3.90 18.68 6.17
N LEU A 58 3.96 18.38 7.47
CA LEU A 58 2.87 17.72 8.20
C LEU A 58 1.60 18.61 8.24
N GLU A 59 1.74 19.92 8.38
CA GLU A 59 0.61 20.86 8.28
C GLU A 59 -0.03 20.84 6.89
N ILE A 60 0.77 20.81 5.82
CA ILE A 60 0.28 20.68 4.44
C ILE A 60 -0.49 19.37 4.27
N LEU A 61 0.10 18.25 4.71
CA LEU A 61 -0.56 16.93 4.67
C LEU A 61 -1.88 16.94 5.44
N LYS A 62 -1.90 17.54 6.65
CA LYS A 62 -3.11 17.66 7.49
C LYS A 62 -4.18 18.58 6.91
N SER A 63 -3.82 19.46 5.98
CA SER A 63 -4.75 20.36 5.29
C SER A 63 -5.40 19.72 4.06
N CYS A 64 -4.86 18.60 3.57
CA CYS A 64 -5.41 17.84 2.45
C CYS A 64 -6.41 16.78 2.94
N ASP A 65 -7.34 16.39 2.07
CA ASP A 65 -8.29 15.31 2.38
C ASP A 65 -7.59 13.94 2.36
N CYS A 66 -6.64 13.76 1.43
CA CYS A 66 -5.79 12.55 1.38
C CYS A 66 -4.45 12.82 0.67
N VAL A 67 -3.63 11.77 0.56
CA VAL A 67 -2.31 11.80 -0.06
C VAL A 67 -2.21 10.73 -1.14
N LEU A 68 -1.72 11.09 -2.33
CA LEU A 68 -1.21 10.14 -3.33
C LEU A 68 0.31 10.21 -3.33
N PHE A 69 0.95 9.07 -3.09
CA PHE A 69 2.36 9.01 -2.75
C PHE A 69 3.10 7.97 -3.60
N GLY A 70 4.29 8.32 -4.07
CA GLY A 70 5.16 7.46 -4.87
C GLY A 70 5.97 6.52 -4.01
N ALA A 71 7.24 6.84 -3.81
CA ALA A 71 8.14 6.01 -3.03
C ALA A 71 9.19 6.86 -2.32
N ILE A 72 9.81 6.35 -1.25
CA ILE A 72 10.89 7.05 -0.54
C ILE A 72 12.07 6.12 -0.36
N THR A 73 13.27 6.67 -0.53
CA THR A 73 14.50 6.02 -0.12
C THR A 73 14.75 6.33 1.35
N THR A 74 14.90 5.31 2.20
CA THR A 74 15.29 5.49 3.61
C THR A 74 16.76 5.11 3.76
N PRO A 75 17.70 6.08 3.88
CA PRO A 75 19.10 5.78 4.16
C PRO A 75 19.27 5.28 5.60
N THR A 76 20.42 4.65 5.87
CA THR A 76 20.81 4.19 7.21
C THR A 76 21.42 5.30 8.09
N ASP A 77 21.39 6.55 7.64
CA ASP A 77 21.93 7.68 8.41
C ASP A 77 21.13 7.86 9.70
N PRO A 78 21.77 7.87 10.89
CA PRO A 78 21.07 7.97 12.16
C PRO A 78 20.33 9.31 12.35
N ASN A 79 20.68 10.34 11.59
CA ASN A 79 19.99 11.63 11.60
C ASN A 79 18.80 11.67 10.63
N TYR A 80 18.65 10.66 9.77
CA TYR A 80 17.52 10.55 8.88
C TYR A 80 16.31 9.99 9.62
N LYS A 81 15.19 10.71 9.56
CA LYS A 81 13.90 10.24 10.07
C LYS A 81 13.09 9.66 8.91
N SER A 82 12.65 8.42 9.05
CA SER A 82 11.78 7.78 8.04
C SER A 82 10.50 8.58 7.81
N VAL A 83 10.31 9.04 6.58
CA VAL A 83 9.14 9.85 6.17
C VAL A 83 7.85 9.04 6.35
N LEU A 84 7.78 7.83 5.80
CA LEU A 84 6.57 7.00 5.88
C LEU A 84 6.19 6.65 7.32
N LEU A 85 7.16 6.26 8.15
CA LEU A 85 6.89 5.97 9.57
C LEU A 85 6.41 7.22 10.31
N THR A 86 7.01 8.38 10.02
CA THR A 86 6.60 9.66 10.60
C THR A 86 5.16 9.99 10.23
N ILE A 87 4.82 9.98 8.93
CA ILE A 87 3.46 10.28 8.46
C ILE A 87 2.44 9.30 9.06
N ARG A 88 2.70 7.98 8.99
CA ARG A 88 1.79 6.95 9.49
C ARG A 88 1.51 7.10 10.98
N LYS A 89 2.51 7.47 11.78
CA LYS A 89 2.38 7.68 13.23
C LYS A 89 1.71 9.01 13.56
N GLU A 90 2.14 10.11 12.96
CA GLU A 90 1.63 11.46 13.23
C GLU A 90 0.19 11.66 12.73
N LEU A 91 -0.23 10.92 11.70
CA LEU A 91 -1.60 10.94 11.16
C LEU A 91 -2.45 9.75 11.62
N ASP A 92 -1.90 8.88 12.48
CA ASP A 92 -2.54 7.66 13.01
C ASP A 92 -3.18 6.76 11.93
N MET A 93 -2.48 6.58 10.81
CA MET A 93 -2.92 5.75 9.68
C MET A 93 -2.59 4.28 9.92
N TYR A 94 -3.37 3.68 10.82
CA TYR A 94 -3.07 2.41 11.46
C TYR A 94 -3.33 1.16 10.61
N ALA A 95 -4.15 1.25 9.57
CA ALA A 95 -4.50 0.13 8.72
C ALA A 95 -3.87 0.28 7.32
N ASN A 96 -2.90 -0.57 7.00
CA ASN A 96 -2.36 -0.67 5.65
C ASN A 96 -3.05 -1.84 4.91
N ILE A 97 -3.86 -1.51 3.92
CA ILE A 97 -4.72 -2.41 3.15
C ILE A 97 -4.04 -2.66 1.80
N ARG A 98 -3.69 -3.92 1.54
CA ARG A 98 -2.95 -4.37 0.34
C ARG A 98 -3.73 -5.47 -0.38
N PRO A 99 -4.57 -5.14 -1.38
CA PRO A 99 -5.25 -6.14 -2.18
C PRO A 99 -4.25 -6.87 -3.09
N ILE A 100 -4.36 -8.19 -3.13
CA ILE A 100 -3.58 -9.09 -3.97
C ILE A 100 -4.56 -9.84 -4.87
N LYS A 101 -4.76 -9.30 -6.08
CA LYS A 101 -5.70 -9.80 -7.08
C LYS A 101 -5.00 -9.92 -8.44
N PRO A 102 -4.99 -11.09 -9.09
CA PRO A 102 -4.50 -11.25 -10.45
C PRO A 102 -5.28 -10.35 -11.42
N LEU A 103 -4.56 -9.69 -12.31
CA LEU A 103 -5.17 -8.94 -13.41
C LEU A 103 -5.35 -9.87 -14.62
N PRO A 104 -6.49 -9.81 -15.33
CA PRO A 104 -6.73 -10.63 -16.52
C PRO A 104 -5.59 -10.50 -17.53
N GLY A 105 -5.07 -11.65 -17.99
CA GLY A 105 -3.94 -11.70 -18.94
C GLY A 105 -2.56 -11.78 -18.30
N LEU A 106 -2.44 -11.56 -16.99
CA LEU A 106 -1.20 -11.75 -16.24
C LEU A 106 -1.25 -13.01 -15.38
N VAL A 107 -0.09 -13.63 -15.18
CA VAL A 107 0.08 -14.77 -14.27
C VAL A 107 1.36 -14.57 -13.46
N GLY A 108 1.29 -14.85 -12.16
CA GLY A 108 2.47 -14.82 -11.31
C GLY A 108 3.31 -16.09 -11.39
N VAL A 109 4.31 -16.17 -10.52
CA VAL A 109 5.32 -17.25 -10.50
C VAL A 109 4.74 -18.64 -10.26
N THR A 110 3.52 -18.72 -9.71
CA THR A 110 2.82 -19.98 -9.42
C THR A 110 1.89 -20.42 -10.56
N GLY A 111 1.66 -19.56 -11.56
CA GLY A 111 0.68 -19.78 -12.63
C GLY A 111 -0.79 -19.75 -12.16
N LYS A 112 -1.05 -19.44 -10.89
CA LYS A 112 -2.41 -19.32 -10.34
C LYS A 112 -2.99 -17.94 -10.65
N ASN A 113 -4.29 -17.89 -10.92
CA ASN A 113 -5.02 -16.65 -11.19
C ASN A 113 -6.45 -16.61 -10.61
N ASP A 114 -6.88 -17.67 -9.91
CA ASP A 114 -8.19 -17.75 -9.27
C ASP A 114 -8.07 -17.49 -7.76
N PHE A 115 -7.73 -16.25 -7.40
CA PHE A 115 -7.70 -15.79 -6.02
C PHE A 115 -7.93 -14.28 -5.95
N ASP A 116 -8.52 -13.83 -4.85
CA ASP A 116 -8.71 -12.43 -4.52
C ASP A 116 -8.64 -12.35 -3.01
N LEU A 117 -7.52 -11.81 -2.50
CA LEU A 117 -7.29 -11.68 -1.07
C LEU A 117 -6.75 -10.30 -0.73
N VAL A 118 -6.96 -9.86 0.50
CA VAL A 118 -6.49 -8.56 0.98
C VAL A 118 -5.70 -8.76 2.27
N ILE A 119 -4.48 -8.22 2.31
CA ILE A 119 -3.67 -8.18 3.53
C ILE A 119 -3.92 -6.85 4.24
N VAL A 120 -4.38 -6.93 5.49
CA VAL A 120 -4.62 -5.82 6.40
C VAL A 120 -3.51 -5.83 7.46
N ARG A 121 -2.53 -4.96 7.26
CA ARG A 121 -1.32 -4.83 8.08
C ARG A 121 -1.50 -3.72 9.12
N GLU A 122 -1.23 -4.05 10.38
CA GLU A 122 -1.05 -3.04 11.44
C GLU A 122 0.17 -2.16 11.11
N ASN A 123 0.04 -0.84 11.19
CA ASN A 123 0.96 0.08 10.52
C ASN A 123 1.65 1.12 11.42
N THR A 124 1.47 1.03 12.74
CA THR A 124 1.86 2.05 13.73
C THR A 124 2.68 1.52 14.91
N GLU A 125 2.69 0.20 15.15
CA GLU A 125 3.47 -0.42 16.22
C GLU A 125 4.21 -1.68 15.69
N GLY A 126 4.46 -2.67 16.55
CA GLY A 126 5.26 -3.84 16.24
C GLY A 126 6.75 -3.56 16.38
N MET A 127 7.55 -4.16 15.49
CA MET A 127 9.00 -3.91 15.43
C MET A 127 9.34 -2.53 14.85
N TYR A 128 8.36 -1.85 14.24
CA TYR A 128 8.58 -0.54 13.61
C TYR A 128 8.27 0.60 14.59
N SER A 129 8.32 0.32 15.89
CA SER A 129 8.11 1.30 16.94
C SER A 129 9.30 2.25 17.13
N SER A 130 10.41 2.00 16.44
CA SER A 130 11.68 2.77 16.51
C SER A 130 12.23 2.87 17.94
N ILE A 131 12.12 1.80 18.72
CA ILE A 131 12.70 1.68 20.05
C ILE A 131 13.89 0.74 19.93
N GLU A 132 15.07 1.33 19.77
CA GLU A 132 16.32 0.62 19.45
C GLU A 132 17.45 1.08 20.37
N GLU A 133 18.28 0.13 20.80
CA GLU A 133 19.49 0.37 21.59
C GLU A 133 20.65 -0.33 20.89
N ILE A 134 21.62 0.44 20.39
CA ILE A 134 22.78 -0.08 19.64
C ILE A 134 24.03 0.14 20.50
N HIS A 135 24.72 -0.95 20.82
CA HIS A 135 26.03 -0.98 21.46
C HIS A 135 27.06 -1.62 20.50
N ASP A 136 28.33 -1.69 20.92
CA ASP A 136 29.43 -2.17 20.06
C ASP A 136 29.24 -3.62 19.58
N ASP A 137 28.85 -4.53 20.48
CA ASP A 137 28.71 -5.98 20.19
C ASP A 137 27.25 -6.48 20.25
N VAL A 138 26.30 -5.62 20.60
CA VAL A 138 24.90 -6.01 20.79
C VAL A 138 23.95 -4.88 20.39
N ALA A 139 22.86 -5.24 19.71
CA ALA A 139 21.77 -4.34 19.40
C ALA A 139 20.43 -4.95 19.85
N TYR A 140 19.55 -4.09 20.35
CA TYR A 140 18.22 -4.45 20.81
C TYR A 140 17.16 -3.67 20.02
N THR A 141 16.10 -4.36 19.59
CA THR A 141 14.91 -3.74 19.00
C THR A 141 13.69 -4.20 19.78
N LYS A 142 12.91 -3.26 20.33
CA LYS A 142 11.73 -3.58 21.13
C LYS A 142 10.47 -3.68 20.26
N ARG A 143 9.89 -4.88 20.21
CA ARG A 143 8.57 -5.12 19.61
C ARG A 143 7.46 -4.67 20.57
N VAL A 144 6.60 -3.75 20.13
CA VAL A 144 5.45 -3.26 20.90
C VAL A 144 4.16 -3.78 20.28
N VAL A 145 3.27 -4.35 21.09
CA VAL A 145 1.90 -4.71 20.69
C VAL A 145 0.97 -4.18 21.76
N SER A 146 -0.04 -3.41 21.37
CA SER A 146 -1.03 -2.85 22.28
C SER A 146 -2.42 -3.39 21.97
N ARG A 147 -3.27 -3.41 23.00
CA ARG A 147 -4.69 -3.75 22.83
C ARG A 147 -5.36 -2.77 21.87
N LYS A 148 -5.12 -1.46 22.01
CA LYS A 148 -5.68 -0.43 21.13
C LYS A 148 -5.30 -0.67 19.66
N GLY A 149 -4.02 -0.92 19.38
CA GLY A 149 -3.52 -1.19 18.03
C GLY A 149 -4.12 -2.46 17.42
N SER A 150 -4.22 -3.52 18.23
CA SER A 150 -4.81 -4.80 17.83
C SER A 150 -6.33 -4.70 17.59
N GLU A 151 -7.07 -3.96 18.43
CA GLU A 151 -8.52 -3.79 18.29
C GLU A 151 -8.88 -3.06 16.99
N ARG A 152 -8.22 -1.93 16.72
CA ARG A 152 -8.53 -1.11 15.54
C ARG A 152 -8.18 -1.81 14.22
N ILE A 153 -7.06 -2.52 14.16
CA ILE A 153 -6.69 -3.24 12.94
C ILE A 153 -7.62 -4.42 12.68
N ALA A 154 -8.02 -5.15 13.75
CA ALA A 154 -9.00 -6.21 13.65
C ALA A 154 -10.37 -5.70 13.19
N ARG A 155 -10.82 -4.54 13.71
CA ARG A 155 -12.07 -3.91 13.24
C ARG A 155 -12.00 -3.50 11.78
N SER A 156 -10.89 -2.92 11.33
CA SER A 156 -10.69 -2.60 9.91
C SER A 156 -10.75 -3.86 9.03
N ALA A 157 -10.11 -4.95 9.45
CA ALA A 157 -10.18 -6.22 8.74
C ALA A 157 -11.60 -6.82 8.72
N CYS A 158 -12.31 -6.79 9.85
CA CYS A 158 -13.69 -7.28 9.94
C CYS A 158 -14.65 -6.44 9.08
N LYS A 159 -14.48 -5.11 9.07
CA LYS A 159 -15.27 -4.22 8.21
C LYS A 159 -15.09 -4.58 6.73
N LEU A 160 -13.84 -4.78 6.29
CA LEU A 160 -13.55 -5.19 4.92
C LEU A 160 -14.12 -6.59 4.60
N ALA A 161 -14.03 -7.53 5.54
CA ALA A 161 -14.51 -8.90 5.33
C ALA A 161 -16.03 -8.98 5.15
N LYS A 162 -16.81 -8.09 5.80
CA LYS A 162 -18.28 -8.06 5.72
C LYS A 162 -18.82 -7.85 4.30
N ASP A 163 -18.09 -7.11 3.48
CA ASP A 163 -18.46 -6.87 2.07
C ASP A 163 -17.87 -7.93 1.13
N ARG A 164 -17.25 -8.99 1.69
CA ARG A 164 -16.56 -10.07 0.99
C ARG A 164 -17.09 -11.43 1.46
N LYS A 165 -16.22 -12.41 1.75
CA LYS A 165 -16.64 -13.76 2.19
C LYS A 165 -17.01 -13.82 3.68
N ASN A 166 -16.98 -12.68 4.38
CA ASN A 166 -17.23 -12.55 5.82
C ASN A 166 -16.32 -13.47 6.67
N GLU A 167 -15.07 -13.66 6.22
CA GLU A 167 -14.05 -14.41 6.96
C GLU A 167 -12.71 -13.66 7.04
N ILE A 168 -11.99 -13.83 8.16
CA ILE A 168 -10.62 -13.34 8.32
C ILE A 168 -9.65 -14.46 8.72
N THR A 169 -8.40 -14.35 8.29
CA THR A 169 -7.27 -15.15 8.79
C THR A 169 -6.34 -14.27 9.61
N ILE A 170 -6.18 -14.57 10.90
CA ILE A 170 -5.33 -13.85 11.84
C ILE A 170 -3.93 -14.48 11.81
N VAL A 171 -2.91 -13.74 11.39
CA VAL A 171 -1.54 -14.27 11.26
C VAL A 171 -0.66 -13.77 12.40
N HIS A 172 0.07 -14.68 13.04
CA HIS A 172 0.86 -14.41 14.24
C HIS A 172 2.07 -15.35 14.39
N LYS A 173 2.89 -15.13 15.42
CA LYS A 173 3.95 -16.06 15.86
C LYS A 173 3.91 -16.29 17.37
N SER A 174 2.71 -16.36 17.94
CA SER A 174 2.47 -16.47 19.41
C SER A 174 3.11 -17.69 20.09
N ASN A 175 3.49 -18.72 19.33
CA ASN A 175 4.25 -19.86 19.86
C ASN A 175 5.66 -19.46 20.32
N VAL A 176 6.29 -18.49 19.64
CA VAL A 176 7.64 -17.97 19.96
C VAL A 176 7.57 -16.58 20.57
N LEU A 177 6.82 -15.66 19.96
CA LEU A 177 6.71 -14.26 20.37
C LEU A 177 5.51 -14.06 21.29
N LYS A 178 5.76 -13.98 22.60
CA LYS A 178 4.68 -13.86 23.60
C LYS A 178 3.82 -12.60 23.43
N SER A 179 4.35 -11.52 22.86
CA SER A 179 3.57 -10.32 22.53
C SER A 179 2.40 -10.61 21.59
N ASP A 180 2.52 -11.61 20.71
CA ASP A 180 1.45 -11.99 19.77
C ASP A 180 0.30 -12.73 20.44
N THR A 181 0.45 -13.19 21.68
CA THR A 181 -0.69 -13.73 22.44
C THR A 181 -1.75 -12.65 22.69
N LEU A 182 -1.32 -11.40 22.92
CA LEU A 182 -2.21 -10.25 23.05
C LEU A 182 -2.87 -9.93 21.70
N PHE A 183 -2.09 -9.80 20.63
CA PHE A 183 -2.63 -9.53 19.28
C PHE A 183 -3.68 -10.57 18.87
N LEU A 184 -3.32 -11.85 18.97
CA LEU A 184 -4.21 -12.96 18.60
C LEU A 184 -5.49 -12.97 19.44
N GLY A 185 -5.38 -12.81 20.77
CA GLY A 185 -6.54 -12.78 21.66
C GLY A 185 -7.51 -11.66 21.30
N VAL A 186 -6.99 -10.45 21.14
CA VAL A 186 -7.77 -9.26 20.79
C VAL A 186 -8.44 -9.39 19.42
N CYS A 187 -7.72 -9.86 18.40
CA CYS A 187 -8.29 -10.03 17.06
C CYS A 187 -9.45 -11.04 17.06
N ARG A 188 -9.33 -12.15 17.81
CA ARG A 188 -10.41 -13.12 17.98
C ARG A 188 -11.61 -12.54 18.72
N GLU A 189 -11.39 -11.80 19.81
CA GLU A 189 -12.44 -11.09 20.56
C GLU A 189 -13.23 -10.15 19.64
N VAL A 190 -12.53 -9.35 18.84
CA VAL A 190 -13.15 -8.40 17.90
C VAL A 190 -13.92 -9.14 16.82
N ALA A 191 -13.33 -10.13 16.16
CA ALA A 191 -14.00 -10.88 15.09
C ALA A 191 -15.28 -11.57 15.57
N ALA A 192 -15.24 -12.20 16.74
CA ALA A 192 -16.42 -12.77 17.38
C ALA A 192 -17.50 -11.71 17.66
N SER A 193 -17.11 -10.54 18.17
CA SER A 193 -18.06 -9.45 18.45
C SER A 193 -18.67 -8.83 17.20
N GLU A 194 -17.93 -8.84 16.09
CA GLU A 194 -18.37 -8.28 14.80
C GLU A 194 -19.18 -9.28 13.97
N GLY A 195 -19.27 -10.55 14.39
CA GLY A 195 -19.96 -11.63 13.67
C GLY A 195 -19.23 -12.07 12.39
N VAL A 196 -17.89 -12.01 12.40
CA VAL A 196 -17.04 -12.40 11.27
C VAL A 196 -16.38 -13.73 11.59
N GLU A 197 -16.45 -14.69 10.66
CA GLU A 197 -15.79 -15.98 10.82
C GLU A 197 -14.27 -15.79 10.86
N TYR A 198 -13.58 -16.50 11.74
CA TYR A 198 -12.13 -16.33 11.87
C TYR A 198 -11.39 -17.65 12.07
N ARG A 199 -10.19 -17.68 11.53
CA ARG A 199 -9.15 -18.68 11.83
C ARG A 199 -7.83 -17.98 12.05
N ASP A 200 -6.86 -18.70 12.59
CA ASP A 200 -5.51 -18.19 12.80
C ASP A 200 -4.44 -19.13 12.26
N MET A 201 -3.29 -18.55 11.93
CA MET A 201 -2.17 -19.27 11.34
C MET A 201 -0.85 -18.68 11.79
N LEU A 202 0.14 -19.54 12.00
CA LEU A 202 1.51 -19.09 12.22
C LEU A 202 2.06 -18.46 10.92
N VAL A 203 2.81 -17.36 11.03
CA VAL A 203 3.30 -16.57 9.87
C VAL A 203 4.14 -17.38 8.88
N ASP A 204 4.92 -18.36 9.35
CA ASP A 204 5.69 -19.27 8.51
C ASP A 204 4.79 -20.24 7.73
N ALA A 205 3.81 -20.83 8.41
CA ALA A 205 2.82 -21.69 7.76
C ALA A 205 1.96 -20.88 6.78
N MET A 206 1.62 -19.63 7.12
CA MET A 206 0.92 -18.70 6.25
C MET A 206 1.75 -18.39 5.01
N ALA A 207 3.04 -18.06 5.14
CA ALA A 207 3.89 -17.76 4.00
C ALA A 207 3.92 -18.92 2.99
N TYR A 208 4.12 -20.15 3.48
CA TYR A 208 4.10 -21.35 2.63
C TYR A 208 2.72 -21.59 1.99
N SER A 209 1.66 -21.51 2.79
CA SER A 209 0.30 -21.83 2.34
C SER A 209 -0.24 -20.76 1.39
N LEU A 210 0.09 -19.49 1.58
CA LEU A 210 -0.28 -18.39 0.69
C LEU A 210 0.33 -18.58 -0.70
N MET A 211 1.59 -19.00 -0.77
CA MET A 211 2.23 -19.30 -2.06
C MET A 211 1.64 -20.54 -2.74
N SER A 212 1.28 -21.54 -1.94
CA SER A 212 0.81 -22.82 -2.46
C SER A 212 -0.69 -22.83 -2.77
N TYR A 213 -1.50 -22.10 -2.02
CA TYR A 213 -2.96 -22.14 -1.98
C TYR A 213 -3.58 -20.75 -1.70
N PRO A 214 -3.27 -19.71 -2.50
CA PRO A 214 -3.78 -18.36 -2.26
C PRO A 214 -5.31 -18.28 -2.30
N GLU A 215 -5.97 -19.14 -3.09
CA GLU A 215 -7.43 -19.21 -3.26
C GLU A 215 -8.20 -19.48 -1.95
N ARG A 216 -7.50 -20.00 -0.92
CA ARG A 216 -8.09 -20.32 0.38
C ARG A 216 -8.37 -19.09 1.23
N TYR A 217 -7.76 -17.94 0.93
CA TYR A 217 -7.79 -16.77 1.80
C TYR A 217 -8.66 -15.66 1.21
N ASP A 218 -9.27 -14.88 2.11
CA ASP A 218 -10.04 -13.68 1.75
C ASP A 218 -9.39 -12.44 2.39
N VAL A 219 -9.67 -12.16 3.67
CA VAL A 219 -9.00 -11.07 4.39
C VAL A 219 -7.97 -11.65 5.38
N VAL A 220 -6.73 -11.18 5.30
CA VAL A 220 -5.63 -11.60 6.17
C VAL A 220 -5.25 -10.43 7.06
N VAL A 221 -5.37 -10.56 8.38
CA VAL A 221 -4.96 -9.52 9.34
C VAL A 221 -3.70 -9.91 10.09
N THR A 222 -2.73 -9.01 10.18
CA THR A 222 -1.42 -9.31 10.79
C THR A 222 -0.69 -8.08 11.32
N THR A 223 0.34 -8.31 12.13
CA THR A 223 1.22 -7.27 12.68
C THR A 223 2.16 -6.67 11.63
N ASN A 224 2.69 -5.48 11.90
CA ASN A 224 3.49 -4.66 11.00
C ASN A 224 4.51 -5.42 10.11
N LEU A 225 5.60 -5.95 10.67
CA LEU A 225 6.64 -6.62 9.87
C LEU A 225 6.12 -7.86 9.12
N PHE A 226 5.19 -8.61 9.71
CA PHE A 226 4.63 -9.79 9.06
C PHE A 226 3.78 -9.40 7.84
N GLY A 227 3.00 -8.32 7.96
CA GLY A 227 2.23 -7.78 6.85
C GLY A 227 3.11 -7.27 5.73
N ASP A 228 4.22 -6.62 6.09
CA ASP A 228 5.25 -6.18 5.12
C ASP A 228 5.73 -7.37 4.26
N ILE A 229 6.29 -8.37 4.92
CA ILE A 229 6.90 -9.53 4.25
C ILE A 229 5.85 -10.30 3.44
N LEU A 230 4.69 -10.59 4.02
CA LEU A 230 3.66 -11.40 3.35
C LEU A 230 3.09 -10.71 2.11
N SER A 231 2.89 -9.39 2.16
CA SER A 231 2.31 -8.67 1.03
C SER A 231 3.31 -8.43 -0.10
N ASP A 232 4.57 -8.13 0.22
CA ASP A 232 5.65 -8.04 -0.78
C ASP A 232 5.89 -9.40 -1.45
N MET A 233 5.91 -10.49 -0.66
CA MET A 233 5.98 -11.85 -1.20
C MET A 233 4.79 -12.16 -2.12
N SER A 234 3.59 -11.68 -1.77
CA SER A 234 2.37 -11.90 -2.55
C SER A 234 2.38 -11.19 -3.90
N ALA A 235 3.23 -10.18 -4.11
CA ALA A 235 3.42 -9.58 -5.42
C ALA A 235 3.90 -10.59 -6.47
N ALA A 236 4.69 -11.60 -6.06
CA ALA A 236 5.11 -12.68 -6.95
C ALA A 236 3.91 -13.52 -7.46
N LEU A 237 2.81 -13.58 -6.69
CA LEU A 237 1.59 -14.28 -7.10
C LEU A 237 0.83 -13.57 -8.22
N VAL A 238 0.95 -12.24 -8.30
CA VAL A 238 0.31 -11.43 -9.36
C VAL A 238 1.27 -11.08 -10.50
N GLY A 239 2.56 -11.36 -10.34
CA GLY A 239 3.58 -11.32 -11.41
C GLY A 239 4.59 -10.19 -11.26
N SER A 240 4.27 -9.12 -10.54
CA SER A 240 5.19 -8.00 -10.34
C SER A 240 4.83 -7.19 -9.09
N LEU A 241 5.85 -6.66 -8.41
CA LEU A 241 5.67 -5.63 -7.38
C LEU A 241 5.06 -4.33 -7.95
N GLY A 242 5.27 -4.08 -9.24
CA GLY A 242 4.67 -2.97 -10.01
C GLY A 242 3.16 -3.05 -10.20
N LEU A 243 2.49 -4.08 -9.65
CA LEU A 243 1.04 -4.29 -9.76
C LEU A 243 0.30 -4.16 -8.44
N VAL A 244 1.00 -4.05 -7.29
CA VAL A 244 0.37 -4.14 -5.98
C VAL A 244 0.14 -2.73 -5.41
N PRO A 245 -1.12 -2.25 -5.35
CA PRO A 245 -1.45 -0.98 -4.72
C PRO A 245 -1.58 -1.12 -3.20
N SER A 246 -1.63 0.00 -2.49
CA SER A 246 -2.00 -0.01 -1.09
C SER A 246 -2.70 1.28 -0.63
N ALA A 247 -3.46 1.14 0.45
CA ALA A 247 -4.09 2.25 1.16
C ALA A 247 -3.74 2.20 2.65
N ASN A 248 -3.20 3.28 3.19
CA ASN A 248 -2.93 3.51 4.59
C ASN A 248 -4.07 4.37 5.15
N ILE A 249 -4.93 3.78 5.97
CA ILE A 249 -6.18 4.37 6.45
C ILE A 249 -6.11 4.58 7.96
N GLY A 250 -6.43 5.79 8.40
CA GLY A 250 -6.78 6.12 9.79
C GLY A 250 -8.21 6.63 9.89
N ASP A 251 -8.61 7.09 11.07
CA ASP A 251 -9.97 7.59 11.30
C ASP A 251 -10.25 8.92 10.56
N LYS A 252 -9.21 9.72 10.33
CA LYS A 252 -9.31 11.07 9.75
C LYS A 252 -8.55 11.24 8.44
N TYR A 253 -7.45 10.51 8.26
CA TYR A 253 -6.53 10.70 7.15
C TYR A 253 -6.40 9.41 6.34
N ALA A 254 -6.19 9.58 5.04
CA ALA A 254 -5.97 8.49 4.10
C ALA A 254 -4.77 8.80 3.20
N PHE A 255 -4.02 7.77 2.88
CA PHE A 255 -2.78 7.85 2.12
C PHE A 255 -2.69 6.64 1.21
N PHE A 256 -2.40 6.85 -0.07
CA PHE A 256 -2.42 5.81 -1.10
C PHE A 256 -1.06 5.75 -1.78
N GLU A 257 -0.45 4.56 -1.80
CA GLU A 257 0.89 4.33 -2.35
C GLU A 257 1.00 2.95 -2.97
N PRO A 258 1.83 2.79 -4.02
CA PRO A 258 2.25 1.46 -4.44
C PRO A 258 3.03 0.76 -3.31
N VAL A 259 2.97 -0.57 -3.27
CA VAL A 259 3.73 -1.33 -2.26
C VAL A 259 5.25 -1.25 -2.47
N HIS A 260 5.68 -1.11 -3.72
CA HIS A 260 7.10 -1.12 -4.06
C HIS A 260 7.87 0.11 -3.53
N GLY A 261 9.17 -0.06 -3.30
CA GLY A 261 10.08 1.03 -2.93
C GLY A 261 10.49 1.93 -4.10
N SER A 262 11.54 2.72 -3.89
CA SER A 262 12.03 3.73 -4.84
C SER A 262 12.81 3.17 -6.03
N ALA A 263 13.17 1.87 -6.02
CA ALA A 263 13.86 1.16 -7.10
C ALA A 263 14.99 1.98 -7.77
N PRO A 264 16.04 2.35 -7.01
CA PRO A 264 17.11 3.25 -7.49
C PRO A 264 17.91 2.67 -8.66
N ASP A 265 17.89 1.35 -8.85
CA ASP A 265 18.52 0.63 -9.95
C ASP A 265 17.85 0.88 -11.31
N ILE A 266 16.58 1.26 -11.34
CA ILE A 266 15.83 1.58 -12.58
C ILE A 266 15.33 3.02 -12.65
N ALA A 267 15.48 3.82 -11.59
CA ALA A 267 15.11 5.23 -11.58
C ALA A 267 15.80 6.02 -12.70
N GLY A 268 15.04 6.88 -13.38
CA GLY A 268 15.46 7.70 -14.51
C GLY A 268 15.52 6.95 -15.85
N LYS A 269 15.17 5.66 -15.90
CA LYS A 269 15.20 4.86 -17.14
C LYS A 269 13.89 4.85 -17.91
N GLY A 270 12.79 5.32 -17.30
CA GLY A 270 11.48 5.36 -17.97
C GLY A 270 10.87 3.97 -18.21
N ILE A 271 11.24 2.99 -17.40
CA ILE A 271 10.78 1.59 -17.52
C ILE A 271 10.04 1.09 -16.27
N ALA A 272 9.82 1.96 -15.28
CA ALA A 272 9.08 1.62 -14.07
C ALA A 272 7.61 1.39 -14.39
N ASN A 273 7.02 0.33 -13.85
CA ASN A 273 5.61 0.04 -14.05
C ASN A 273 4.72 1.01 -13.26
N PRO A 274 3.88 1.84 -13.90
CA PRO A 274 3.04 2.79 -13.17
C PRO A 274 1.74 2.17 -12.62
N ILE A 275 1.44 0.91 -12.94
CA ILE A 275 0.14 0.29 -12.63
C ILE A 275 -0.14 0.28 -11.12
N ALA A 276 0.82 -0.03 -10.26
CA ALA A 276 0.60 0.00 -8.80
C ALA A 276 0.24 1.41 -8.29
N ALA A 277 0.86 2.46 -8.82
CA ALA A 277 0.55 3.84 -8.46
C ALA A 277 -0.85 4.24 -8.97
N ILE A 278 -1.19 3.86 -10.20
CA ILE A 278 -2.52 4.08 -10.82
C ILE A 278 -3.61 3.33 -10.05
N LEU A 279 -3.38 2.08 -9.65
CA LEU A 279 -4.31 1.30 -8.82
C LEU A 279 -4.41 1.85 -7.39
N SER A 280 -3.35 2.46 -6.85
CA SER A 280 -3.41 3.15 -5.56
C SER A 280 -4.26 4.43 -5.68
N MET A 281 -4.13 5.17 -6.78
CA MET A 281 -5.03 6.27 -7.11
C MET A 281 -6.47 5.77 -7.34
N LYS A 282 -6.68 4.58 -7.90
CA LYS A 282 -8.01 3.95 -8.00
C LYS A 282 -8.62 3.72 -6.62
N MET A 283 -7.85 3.16 -5.66
CA MET A 283 -8.29 3.02 -4.26
C MET A 283 -8.59 4.39 -3.61
N MET A 284 -7.86 5.44 -3.98
CA MET A 284 -8.14 6.81 -3.54
C MET A 284 -9.49 7.31 -4.06
N LEU A 285 -9.80 7.06 -5.33
CA LEU A 285 -11.08 7.44 -5.93
C LEU A 285 -12.25 6.71 -5.26
N GLU A 286 -12.13 5.39 -5.00
CA GLU A 286 -13.12 4.61 -4.24
C GLU A 286 -13.35 5.22 -2.84
N TRP A 287 -12.26 5.54 -2.14
CA TRP A 287 -12.34 6.17 -0.81
C TRP A 287 -13.04 7.54 -0.84
N MET A 288 -12.90 8.29 -1.92
CA MET A 288 -13.60 9.57 -2.13
C MET A 288 -15.06 9.41 -2.59
N GLY A 289 -15.49 8.20 -2.94
CA GLY A 289 -16.82 7.90 -3.48
C GLY A 289 -16.96 8.07 -5.01
N TYR A 290 -15.85 8.18 -5.74
CA TYR A 290 -15.80 8.23 -7.21
C TYR A 290 -15.76 6.80 -7.80
N GLU A 291 -16.78 6.00 -7.50
CA GLU A 291 -16.85 4.58 -7.88
C GLU A 291 -16.86 4.36 -9.40
N ARG A 292 -17.54 5.24 -10.15
CA ARG A 292 -17.61 5.15 -11.62
C ARG A 292 -16.23 5.38 -12.24
N GLU A 293 -15.52 6.38 -11.74
CA GLU A 293 -14.19 6.77 -12.21
C GLU A 293 -13.14 5.74 -11.81
N ALA A 294 -13.25 5.19 -10.60
CA ALA A 294 -12.43 4.06 -10.16
C ALA A 294 -12.59 2.83 -11.08
N ALA A 295 -13.82 2.51 -11.49
CA ALA A 295 -14.10 1.44 -12.44
C ALA A 295 -13.53 1.71 -13.85
N LEU A 296 -13.55 2.97 -14.31
CA LEU A 296 -12.90 3.37 -15.56
C LEU A 296 -11.39 3.19 -15.52
N VAL A 297 -10.75 3.50 -14.38
CA VAL A 297 -9.32 3.28 -14.17
C VAL A 297 -8.98 1.79 -14.20
N GLU A 298 -9.76 0.94 -13.53
CA GLU A 298 -9.59 -0.53 -13.59
C GLU A 298 -9.71 -1.03 -15.03
N SER A 299 -10.71 -0.55 -15.79
CA SER A 299 -10.86 -0.86 -17.22
C SER A 299 -9.67 -0.40 -18.07
N ALA A 300 -9.08 0.76 -17.79
CA ALA A 300 -7.90 1.25 -18.51
C ALA A 300 -6.66 0.38 -18.26
N VAL A 301 -6.49 -0.12 -17.03
CA VAL A 301 -5.43 -1.07 -16.68
C VAL A 301 -5.62 -2.39 -17.43
N GLU A 302 -6.83 -2.94 -17.41
CA GLU A 302 -7.16 -4.15 -18.17
C GLU A 302 -6.92 -3.98 -19.67
N PHE A 303 -7.26 -2.81 -20.23
CA PHE A 303 -7.01 -2.48 -21.63
C PHE A 303 -5.52 -2.45 -21.97
N SER A 304 -4.69 -1.79 -21.16
CA SER A 304 -3.22 -1.77 -21.35
C SER A 304 -2.62 -3.17 -21.38
N ILE A 305 -3.05 -4.05 -20.47
CA ILE A 305 -2.59 -5.43 -20.40
C ILE A 305 -3.06 -6.22 -21.63
N LYS A 306 -4.34 -6.09 -21.99
CA LYS A 306 -4.93 -6.80 -23.14
C LYS A 306 -4.26 -6.45 -24.46
N GLU A 307 -3.93 -5.17 -24.66
CA GLU A 307 -3.24 -4.69 -25.86
C GLU A 307 -1.72 -4.91 -25.81
N ASN A 308 -1.21 -5.54 -24.75
CA ASN A 308 0.21 -5.81 -24.53
C ASN A 308 1.09 -4.53 -24.57
N ILE A 309 0.50 -3.40 -24.17
CA ILE A 309 1.20 -2.12 -23.99
C ILE A 309 1.54 -2.02 -22.51
N THR A 310 2.62 -2.72 -22.14
CA THR A 310 3.06 -2.89 -20.75
C THR A 310 4.56 -2.65 -20.63
N THR A 311 5.02 -2.39 -19.41
CA THR A 311 6.43 -2.19 -19.08
C THR A 311 7.23 -3.50 -19.07
N PRO A 312 8.58 -3.43 -19.10
CA PRO A 312 9.44 -4.61 -19.20
C PRO A 312 9.30 -5.66 -18.10
N ASP A 313 8.87 -5.28 -16.89
CA ASP A 313 8.60 -6.21 -15.79
C ASP A 313 7.45 -7.18 -16.09
N LEU A 314 6.54 -6.82 -17.00
CA LEU A 314 5.44 -7.65 -17.49
C LEU A 314 5.75 -8.31 -18.84
N GLY A 315 6.99 -8.21 -19.33
CA GLY A 315 7.42 -8.73 -20.63
C GLY A 315 7.12 -7.84 -21.83
N GLY A 316 6.59 -6.63 -21.61
CA GLY A 316 6.38 -5.63 -22.65
C GLY A 316 7.62 -4.80 -22.98
N SER A 317 7.46 -3.77 -23.80
CA SER A 317 8.54 -2.87 -24.22
C SER A 317 8.19 -1.39 -24.13
N SER A 318 7.02 -1.07 -23.57
CA SER A 318 6.53 0.31 -23.44
C SER A 318 7.24 1.03 -22.29
N SER A 319 7.40 2.35 -22.43
CA SER A 319 7.90 3.18 -21.34
C SER A 319 6.83 3.44 -20.28
N THR A 320 7.24 3.89 -19.09
CA THR A 320 6.34 4.35 -18.02
C THR A 320 5.29 5.34 -18.54
N SER A 321 5.74 6.31 -19.34
CA SER A 321 4.88 7.35 -19.93
C SER A 321 3.95 6.82 -21.00
N ASP A 322 4.37 5.84 -21.82
CA ASP A 322 3.50 5.27 -22.85
C ASP A 322 2.30 4.55 -22.21
N VAL A 323 2.54 3.81 -21.13
CA VAL A 323 1.50 3.11 -20.37
C VAL A 323 0.54 4.10 -19.73
N GLY A 324 1.05 5.13 -19.04
CA GLY A 324 0.21 6.17 -18.41
C GLY A 324 -0.64 6.93 -19.44
N LYS A 325 -0.03 7.35 -20.55
CA LYS A 325 -0.72 8.06 -21.63
C LYS A 325 -1.81 7.21 -22.28
N LEU A 326 -1.53 5.94 -22.56
CA LEU A 326 -2.54 5.02 -23.12
C LEU A 326 -3.76 4.93 -22.21
N MET A 327 -3.55 4.76 -20.90
CA MET A 327 -4.65 4.66 -19.94
C MET A 327 -5.44 5.98 -19.86
N ALA A 328 -4.76 7.13 -19.87
CA ALA A 328 -5.39 8.44 -19.91
C ALA A 328 -6.23 8.63 -21.19
N ASP A 329 -5.73 8.22 -22.35
CA ASP A 329 -6.46 8.29 -23.61
C ASP A 329 -7.66 7.32 -23.64
N HIS A 330 -7.51 6.11 -23.07
CA HIS A 330 -8.63 5.18 -22.89
C HIS A 330 -9.74 5.79 -22.05
N ILE A 331 -9.40 6.45 -20.93
CA ILE A 331 -10.37 7.14 -20.08
C ILE A 331 -11.09 8.25 -20.85
N ARG A 332 -10.35 9.14 -21.55
CA ARG A 332 -10.93 10.25 -22.32
C ARG A 332 -11.94 9.78 -23.37
N ASN A 333 -11.72 8.59 -23.94
CA ASN A 333 -12.59 8.01 -24.95
C ASN A 333 -13.83 7.29 -24.37
N ASN A 334 -13.89 7.08 -23.05
CA ASN A 334 -14.95 6.31 -22.38
C ASN A 334 -15.64 7.05 -21.21
N LEU A 335 -15.40 8.36 -21.05
CA LEU A 335 -16.10 9.23 -20.10
C LEU A 335 -17.56 9.53 -20.49
#